data_AF-A0A497K7D0-F1
#
_entry.id   AF-A0A497K7D0-F1
#
_cell.length_a   1.000
_cell.length_b   1.000
_cell.length_c   1.000
_cell.angle_alpha   90.00
_cell.angle_beta   90.00
_cell.angle_gamma   90.00
#
_symmetry.space_group_name_H-M   'P 1'
#
loop_
_entity.id
_entity.type
_entity.pdbx_description
1 polymer ?
#
loop_
_entity_poly.entity_id
_entity_poly.type
_entity_poly.pdbx_seq_one_letter_code
_entity_poly.pdbx_strand_id
1 'polypeptide(L)' 'MILSVASGKGGTGKTTVAVNLALSMGRKIQILYCGVEERNVHVLLKP' A
#
# COMPACT_ATOMS: atom_id res chain seq x y z
N MET A 1 13.91 -8.56 -1.98
CA MET A 1 13.38 -8.30 -0.63
C MET A 1 11.88 -8.10 -0.74
N ILE A 2 11.09 -8.79 0.08
CA ILE A 2 9.62 -8.70 0.09
C ILE A 2 9.22 -8.17 1.46
N LEU A 3 8.39 -7.12 1.50
CA LEU A 3 7.84 -6.53 2.71
C LEU A 3 6.32 -6.66 2.68
N SER A 4 5.74 -7.14 3.77
CA SER A 4 4.28 -7.27 3.92
C SER A 4 3.77 -6.27 4.95
N VAL A 5 2.78 -5.47 4.56
CA VAL A 5 2.07 -4.54 5.45
C VAL A 5 0.70 -5.14 5.77
N ALA A 6 0.51 -5.59 7.01
CA ALA A 6 -0.71 -6.24 7.47
C ALA A 6 -1.38 -5.45 8.61
N SER A 7 -2.68 -5.69 8.83
CA SER A 7 -3.46 -5.16 9.97
C SER A 7 -4.83 -5.84 10.04
N GLY A 8 -5.47 -5.81 11.21
CA GLY A 8 -6.64 -6.63 11.54
C GLY A 8 -8.03 -6.13 11.12
N LYS A 9 -8.21 -4.88 10.67
CA LYS A 9 -9.54 -4.35 10.26
C LYS A 9 -9.47 -3.48 8.99
N GLY A 10 -10.59 -3.30 8.30
CA GLY A 10 -10.71 -2.31 7.22
C GLY A 10 -10.54 -0.88 7.77
N GLY A 11 -10.07 0.05 6.95
CA GLY A 11 -9.96 1.47 7.31
C GLY A 11 -8.80 1.88 8.24
N THR A 12 -7.92 0.97 8.66
CA THR A 12 -6.80 1.31 9.57
C THR A 12 -5.59 1.97 8.89
N GLY A 13 -5.73 2.48 7.66
CA GLY A 13 -4.63 3.13 6.94
C GLY A 13 -3.52 2.23 6.38
N LYS A 14 -3.72 0.89 6.30
CA LYS A 14 -2.74 -0.06 5.73
C LYS A 14 -2.18 0.39 4.38
N THR A 15 -3.09 0.77 3.48
CA THR A 15 -2.74 1.21 2.13
C THR A 15 -1.90 2.48 2.15
N THR A 16 -2.25 3.45 3.00
CA THR A 16 -1.51 4.71 3.17
C THR A 16 -0.09 4.47 3.63
N VAL A 17 0.10 3.58 4.61
CA VAL A 17 1.43 3.19 5.09
C VAL A 17 2.21 2.47 4.00
N ALA A 18 1.60 1.50 3.31
CA ALA A 18 2.28 0.75 2.26
C ALA A 18 2.74 1.64 1.09
N VAL A 19 1.89 2.58 0.66
CA VAL A 19 2.21 3.53 -0.42
C VAL A 19 3.33 4.49 -0.02
N ASN A 20 3.22 5.13 1.16
CA ASN A 20 4.25 6.09 1.60
C ASN A 20 5.58 5.41 1.88
N LEU A 21 5.58 4.19 2.43
CA LEU A 21 6.79 3.40 2.60
C LEU A 21 7.46 3.08 1.25
N ALA A 22 6.68 2.73 0.24
CA ALA A 22 7.21 2.49 -1.10
C ALA A 22 7.81 3.76 -1.72
N LEU A 23 7.14 4.91 -1.57
CA LEU A 23 7.61 6.21 -2.05
C LEU A 23 8.89 6.67 -1.34
N SER A 24 9.02 6.43 -0.03
CA SER A 24 10.20 6.83 0.74
C SER A 24 11.45 6.00 0.44
N MET A 25 11.33 4.86 -0.25
CA MET A 25 12.50 4.03 -0.59
C MET A 25 13.36 4.58 -1.73
N GLY A 26 12.90 5.60 -2.47
CA GLY A 26 13.70 6.27 -3.51
C GLY A 26 14.13 5.36 -4.67
N ARG A 27 13.48 4.20 -4.85
CA ARG A 27 13.76 3.23 -5.91
C ARG A 27 12.46 2.64 -6.45
N LYS A 28 12.55 1.94 -7.59
CA LYS A 28 11.38 1.26 -8.18
C LYS A 28 10.90 0.15 -7.24
N ILE A 29 9.68 0.29 -6.73
CA ILE A 29 8.99 -0.68 -5.88
C ILE A 29 7.73 -1.15 -6.61
N GLN A 30 7.44 -2.45 -6.52
CA GLN A 30 6.16 -3.01 -6.94
C GLN A 30 5.27 -3.17 -5.70
N ILE A 31 4.06 -2.61 -5.76
CA ILE A 31 3.04 -2.79 -4.73
C ILE A 31 2.05 -3.86 -5.21
N LEU A 32 1.83 -4.89 -4.41
CA LEU A 32 0.77 -5.87 -4.59
C LEU A 32 -0.31 -5.63 -3.53
N TYR A 33 -1.54 -5.35 -3.98
CA TYR A 33 -2.67 -5.16 -3.08
C TYR A 33 -3.47 -6.46 -2.98
N CYS A 34 -3.45 -7.08 -1.80
CA CYS A 34 -4.17 -8.33 -1.51
C CYS A 34 -5.43 -8.10 -0.64
N GLY A 35 -5.89 -6.86 -0.49
CA GLY A 35 -7.14 -6.56 0.22
C GLY A 35 -8.35 -6.99 -0.61
N VAL A 36 -9.40 -7.44 0.08
CA VAL A 36 -10.70 -7.77 -0.55
C VAL A 36 -11.47 -6.50 -0.94
N GLU A 37 -11.25 -5.41 -0.20
CA GLU A 37 -11.85 -4.09 -0.44
C GLU A 37 -11.39 -3.45 -1.76
N GLU A 38 -12.11 -2.43 -2.23
CA GLU A 38 -11.75 -1.68 -3.45
C GLU A 38 -10.29 -1.21 -3.47
N ARG A 39 -9.75 -1.09 -4.69
CA ARG A 39 -8.32 -0.83 -4.93
C ARG A 39 -7.91 0.55 -4.40
N ASN A 40 -7.48 0.67 -3.15
CA ASN A 40 -7.10 1.97 -2.59
C ASN A 40 -5.72 2.51 -3.08
N VAL A 41 -4.89 1.67 -3.71
CA VAL A 41 -3.51 2.04 -4.08
C VAL A 41 -3.47 3.06 -5.21
N HIS A 42 -4.32 2.92 -6.23
CA HIS A 42 -4.29 3.80 -7.39
C HIS A 42 -4.73 5.22 -7.01
N VAL A 43 -5.77 5.34 -6.18
CA VAL A 43 -6.25 6.63 -5.62
C VAL A 43 -5.12 7.43 -4.97
N LEU A 44 -4.19 6.76 -4.26
CA LEU A 44 -3.09 7.42 -3.56
C LEU A 44 -1.86 7.71 -4.42
N LEU A 45 -1.70 7.04 -5.57
CA LEU A 45 -0.54 7.20 -6.45
C LEU A 45 -0.83 8.07 -7.66
N LYS A 46 -2.04 8.01 -8.21
CA LYS A 46 -2.56 8.75 -9.36
C LYS A 46 -4.09 8.80 -9.23
N PRO A 47 -4.65 9.81 -8.56
CA PRO A 47 -6.10 9.97 -8.43
C PRO A 47 -6.78 10.13 -9.79
#